data_AF-A0A670Z7L8-F1
#
_entry.id   AF-A0A670Z7L8-F1
#
_cell.length_a   1.000
_cell.length_b   1.000
_cell.length_c   1.000
_cell.angle_alpha   90.00
_cell.angle_beta   90.00
_cell.angle_gamma   90.00
#
_symmetry.space_group_name_H-M   'P 1'
#
loop_
_entity.id
_entity.type
_entity.pdbx_description
1 polymer ?
#
loop_
_entity_poly.entity_id
_entity_poly.type
_entity_poly.pdbx_seq_one_letter_code
_entity_poly.pdbx_strand_id
1 'polypeptide(L)'
;FAGQSKIYAVVSAISMPEKFSGQMDRFPAFMGQCQLFISLRPEDFPTDRSKVGFMISLLSGQAANWATPLLVQDSPLLNNFQGFLQQMRTHTHTEDET
;
A
#
# COMPACT_ATOMS: atom_id res chain seq x y z
N PHE A 1 14.42 -8.64 30.52
CA PHE A 1 14.84 -8.36 29.13
C PHE A 1 14.13 -9.29 28.13
N ALA A 2 12.81 -9.18 27.96
CA ALA A 2 12.03 -10.12 27.14
C ALA A 2 10.99 -9.43 26.23
N GLY A 3 11.25 -8.19 25.80
CA GLY A 3 10.31 -7.40 25.00
C GLY A 3 10.77 -7.10 23.56
N GLN A 4 12.04 -7.35 23.22
CA GLN A 4 12.60 -6.85 21.97
C GLN A 4 12.61 -7.89 20.83
N SER A 5 12.72 -9.18 21.12
CA SER A 5 12.95 -10.21 20.07
C SER A 5 11.75 -10.56 19.18
N LYS A 6 10.52 -10.19 19.54
CA LYS A 6 9.35 -10.41 18.67
C LYS A 6 9.24 -9.40 17.53
N ILE A 7 9.72 -8.17 17.74
CA ILE A 7 9.65 -7.11 16.73
C ILE A 7 10.67 -7.39 15.62
N TYR A 8 11.86 -7.90 15.98
CA TYR A 8 12.91 -8.27 15.01
C TYR A 8 12.54 -9.50 14.14
N ALA A 9 11.78 -10.46 14.67
CA ALA A 9 11.34 -11.61 13.87
C ALA A 9 10.26 -11.24 12.84
N VAL A 10 9.40 -10.25 13.14
CA VAL A 10 8.41 -9.73 12.19
C VAL A 10 9.09 -8.97 11.04
N VAL A 11 10.17 -8.22 11.32
CA VAL A 11 10.95 -7.54 10.26
C VAL A 11 11.80 -8.49 9.41
N SER A 12 12.05 -9.72 9.87
CA SER A 12 12.85 -10.73 9.13
C SER A 12 12.07 -11.37 7.97
N ALA A 13 10.74 -11.28 8.00
CA ALA A 13 9.84 -11.76 6.94
C ALA A 13 9.23 -10.60 6.14
N ILE A 14 9.97 -9.49 5.99
CA ILE A 14 9.64 -8.46 4.99
C ILE A 14 10.03 -9.02 3.61
N SER A 15 9.39 -10.12 3.24
CA SER A 15 9.20 -10.53 1.87
C SER A 15 8.32 -9.48 1.20
N MET A 16 8.45 -9.36 -0.11
CA MET A 16 7.68 -8.43 -0.92
C MET A 16 6.20 -8.44 -0.47
N PRO A 17 5.61 -7.28 -0.11
CA PRO A 17 4.24 -7.20 0.38
C PRO A 17 3.29 -7.98 -0.54
N GLU A 18 2.33 -8.68 0.08
CA GLU A 18 1.35 -9.45 -0.70
C GLU A 18 0.51 -8.51 -1.56
N LYS A 19 0.10 -9.01 -2.73
CA LYS A 19 -0.77 -8.23 -3.61
C LYS A 19 -2.11 -7.97 -2.94
N PHE A 20 -2.51 -6.70 -2.87
CA PHE A 20 -3.76 -6.27 -2.26
C PHE A 20 -4.88 -6.23 -3.29
N SER A 21 -5.88 -7.10 -3.12
CA SER A 21 -7.00 -7.18 -4.07
C SER A 21 -8.18 -6.26 -3.77
N GLY A 22 -8.18 -5.56 -2.63
CA GLY A 22 -9.31 -4.75 -2.17
C GLY A 22 -9.91 -5.17 -0.81
N GLN A 23 -9.42 -6.25 -0.19
CA GLN A 23 -9.98 -6.81 1.05
C GLN A 23 -9.70 -5.92 2.27
N MET A 24 -10.73 -5.34 2.90
CA MET A 24 -10.56 -4.46 4.07
C MET A 24 -9.86 -5.13 5.26
N ASP A 25 -10.11 -6.41 5.52
CA ASP A 25 -9.44 -7.17 6.60
C ASP A 25 -7.92 -7.20 6.44
N ARG A 26 -7.44 -7.16 5.19
CA ARG A 26 -6.01 -7.16 4.86
C ARG A 26 -5.43 -5.76 4.71
N PHE A 27 -6.26 -4.71 4.66
CA PHE A 27 -5.82 -3.33 4.49
C PHE A 27 -4.83 -2.86 5.58
N PRO A 28 -5.08 -3.04 6.89
CA PRO A 28 -4.11 -2.62 7.91
C PRO A 28 -2.80 -3.40 7.85
N ALA A 29 -2.85 -4.70 7.54
CA ALA A 29 -1.66 -5.54 7.37
C ALA A 29 -0.82 -5.11 6.15
N PHE A 30 -1.47 -4.90 5.01
CA PHE A 30 -0.87 -4.40 3.78
C PHE A 30 -0.22 -3.03 3.97
N MET A 31 -0.93 -2.11 4.63
CA MET A 31 -0.42 -0.77 4.90
C MET A 31 0.78 -0.78 5.84
N GLY A 32 0.75 -1.62 6.88
CA GLY A 32 1.90 -1.85 7.76
C GLY A 32 3.12 -2.36 7.01
N GLN A 33 2.95 -3.35 6.12
CA GLN A 33 4.02 -3.87 5.28
C GLN A 33 4.58 -2.81 4.33
N CYS A 34 3.71 -2.05 3.64
CA CYS A 34 4.14 -0.97 2.74
C CYS A 34 4.94 0.11 3.47
N GLN A 35 4.46 0.58 4.62
CA GLN A 35 5.15 1.60 5.41
C GLN A 35 6.50 1.10 5.94
N LEU A 36 6.56 -0.15 6.40
CA LEU A 36 7.81 -0.77 6.81
C LEU A 36 8.80 -0.86 5.64
N PHE A 37 8.36 -1.29 4.46
CA PHE A 37 9.21 -1.41 3.28
C PHE A 37 9.76 -0.04 2.84
N ILE A 38 8.91 0.98 2.80
CA ILE A 38 9.30 2.37 2.49
C ILE A 38 10.27 2.91 3.56
N SER A 39 10.02 2.62 4.84
CA SER A 39 10.88 3.08 5.94
C SER A 39 12.25 2.39 5.95
N LEU A 40 12.33 1.15 5.46
CA LEU A 40 13.58 0.42 5.30
C LEU A 40 14.38 0.88 4.08
N ARG A 41 13.72 1.44 3.06
CA ARG A 41 14.35 1.94 1.84
C ARG A 41 13.95 3.37 1.51
N PRO A 42 14.28 4.33 2.40
CA PRO A 42 13.97 5.73 2.14
C PRO A 42 14.69 6.27 0.89
N GLU A 43 15.82 5.66 0.51
CA GLU A 43 16.60 5.99 -0.69
C GLU A 43 15.90 5.63 -2.01
N ASP A 44 15.14 4.52 -2.06
CA ASP A 44 14.37 4.10 -3.24
C ASP A 44 13.07 4.92 -3.39
N PHE A 45 12.56 5.48 -2.29
CA PHE A 45 11.27 6.19 -2.25
C PHE A 45 11.38 7.64 -1.76
N PRO A 46 12.18 8.50 -2.44
CA PRO A 46 12.38 9.89 -2.01
C PRO A 46 11.15 10.78 -2.25
N THR A 47 10.23 10.36 -3.11
CA THR A 47 9.03 11.14 -3.45
C THR A 47 7.76 10.36 -3.12
N ASP A 48 6.67 11.09 -2.84
CA ASP A 48 5.35 10.47 -2.66
C ASP A 48 4.90 9.70 -3.90
N ARG A 49 5.29 10.16 -5.10
CA ARG A 49 5.05 9.45 -6.35
C ARG A 49 5.70 8.07 -6.39
N SER A 50 6.95 7.94 -5.94
CA SER A 50 7.62 6.64 -5.86
C SER A 50 6.89 5.70 -4.88
N LYS A 51 6.46 6.24 -3.72
CA LYS A 51 5.70 5.47 -2.71
C LYS A 51 4.36 4.99 -3.25
N VAL A 52 3.59 5.89 -3.88
CA VAL A 52 2.30 5.57 -4.48
C VAL A 52 2.47 4.58 -5.62
N GLY A 53 3.45 4.77 -6.51
CA GLY A 53 3.73 3.84 -7.61
C GLY A 53 4.07 2.42 -7.12
N PHE A 54 4.84 2.32 -6.02
CA PHE A 54 5.09 1.03 -5.37
C PHE A 54 3.81 0.40 -4.82
N MET A 55 2.99 1.18 -4.09
CA MET A 55 1.72 0.68 -3.59
C MET A 55 0.80 0.20 -4.72
N ILE A 56 0.69 0.97 -5.80
CA ILE A 56 -0.13 0.60 -6.98
C ILE A 56 0.37 -0.69 -7.62
N SER A 57 1.68 -0.89 -7.69
CA SER A 57 2.28 -2.13 -8.22
C SER A 57 1.93 -3.37 -7.39
N LEU A 58 1.58 -3.16 -6.11
CA LEU A 58 1.11 -4.21 -5.21
C LEU A 58 -0.42 -4.34 -5.22
N LEU A 59 -1.15 -3.42 -5.82
CA LEU A 59 -2.59 -3.59 -6.00
C LEU A 59 -2.86 -4.68 -7.06
N SER A 60 -3.94 -5.40 -6.87
CA SER A 60 -4.41 -6.43 -7.79
C SER A 60 -5.93 -6.43 -7.85
N GLY A 61 -6.51 -7.13 -8.82
CA GLY A 61 -7.96 -7.26 -8.97
C GLY A 61 -8.69 -5.91 -8.98
N GLN A 62 -9.69 -5.77 -8.11
CA GLN A 62 -10.54 -4.57 -8.02
C GLN A 62 -9.75 -3.33 -7.61
N ALA A 63 -8.77 -3.48 -6.70
CA ALA A 63 -7.93 -2.35 -6.27
C ALA A 63 -7.03 -1.82 -7.41
N ALA A 64 -6.51 -2.72 -8.24
CA ALA A 64 -5.74 -2.32 -9.42
C ALA A 64 -6.61 -1.62 -10.47
N ASN A 65 -7.88 -2.02 -10.63
CA ASN A 65 -8.76 -1.46 -11.66
C ASN A 65 -9.00 0.05 -11.50
N TRP A 66 -9.19 0.55 -10.27
CA TRP A 66 -9.35 2.00 -10.06
C TRP A 66 -8.00 2.74 -9.97
N ALA A 67 -6.92 2.04 -9.60
CA ALA A 67 -5.59 2.65 -9.49
C ALA A 67 -4.83 2.75 -10.83
N THR A 68 -5.04 1.80 -11.74
CA THR A 68 -4.45 1.79 -13.09
C THR A 68 -4.72 3.08 -13.87
N PRO A 69 -5.97 3.59 -13.96
CA PRO A 69 -6.23 4.83 -14.68
C PRO A 69 -5.58 6.06 -14.02
N LEU A 70 -5.28 6.03 -12.71
CA LEU A 70 -4.54 7.11 -12.05
C LEU A 70 -3.09 7.17 -12.53
N LEU A 71 -2.46 6.01 -12.76
CA LEU A 71 -1.12 5.92 -13.37
C LEU A 71 -1.11 6.39 -14.81
N VAL A 72 -2.09 5.95 -15.61
CA VAL A 72 -2.17 6.30 -17.05
C VAL A 72 -2.39 7.80 -17.24
N GLN A 73 -3.20 8.43 -16.38
CA GLN A 73 -3.55 9.85 -16.49
C GLN A 73 -2.54 10.78 -15.79
N ASP A 74 -1.44 10.25 -15.24
CA ASP A 74 -0.50 11.01 -14.42
C ASP A 74 -1.20 11.88 -13.36
N SER A 75 -2.18 11.27 -12.67
CA SER A 75 -3.06 12.03 -11.77
C SER A 75 -2.22 12.74 -10.69
N PRO A 76 -2.56 13.99 -10.31
CA PRO A 76 -1.89 14.67 -9.20
C PRO A 76 -1.99 13.89 -7.89
N LEU A 77 -2.95 12.96 -7.78
CA LEU A 77 -3.09 12.03 -6.66
C LEU A 77 -1.86 11.12 -6.47
N LEU A 78 -1.13 10.81 -7.55
CA LEU A 78 0.12 10.03 -7.46
C LEU A 78 1.19 10.76 -6.64
N ASN A 79 1.21 12.09 -6.69
CA ASN A 79 2.13 12.90 -5.90
C ASN A 79 1.60 13.19 -4.48
N ASN A 80 0.44 12.64 -4.11
CA ASN A 80 -0.17 12.84 -2.80
C ASN A 80 -0.46 11.48 -2.15
N PHE A 81 0.55 10.98 -1.42
CA PHE A 81 0.46 9.70 -0.73
C PHE A 81 -0.77 9.61 0.21
N GLN A 82 -1.03 10.66 0.98
CA GLN A 82 -2.16 10.69 1.90
C GLN A 82 -3.51 10.69 1.18
N GLY A 83 -3.63 11.46 0.09
CA GLY A 83 -4.83 11.48 -0.75
C GLY A 83 -5.09 10.11 -1.39
N PHE A 84 -4.03 9.46 -1.87
CA PHE A 84 -4.12 8.11 -2.42
C PHE A 84 -4.62 7.09 -1.39
N LEU A 85 -4.12 7.14 -0.15
CA LEU A 85 -4.57 6.26 0.93
C LEU A 85 -6.05 6.45 1.28
N GLN A 86 -6.54 7.69 1.23
CA GLN A 86 -7.97 7.96 1.45
C GLN A 86 -8.81 7.36 0.32
N GLN A 87 -8.42 7.56 -0.93
CA GLN A 87 -9.10 6.95 -2.09
C GLN A 87 -9.08 5.44 -2.02
N MET A 88 -7.98 4.84 -1.58
CA MET A 88 -7.86 3.40 -1.36
C MET A 88 -8.93 2.89 -0.39
N ARG A 89 -9.11 3.55 0.77
CA ARG A 89 -10.15 3.15 1.74
C ARG A 89 -11.57 3.33 1.20
N THR A 90 -11.80 4.35 0.38
CA THR A 90 -13.12 4.59 -0.22
C THR A 90 -13.45 3.53 -1.27
N HIS A 91 -12.50 3.17 -2.14
CA HIS A 91 -12.72 2.18 -3.19
C HIS A 91 -12.74 0.74 -2.69
N THR A 92 -12.19 0.43 -1.51
CA THR A 92 -12.32 -0.90 -0.88
C THR A 92 -13.72 -1.18 -0.32
N HIS A 93 -14.66 -0.22 -0.38
CA HIS A 93 -16.02 -0.36 0.15
C HIS A 93 -17.09 -0.63 -0.93
N THR A 94 -16.73 -0.66 -2.21
CA THR A 94 -17.74 -0.79 -3.27
C THR A 94 -17.87 -2.24 -3.70
N GLU A 95 -18.79 -2.96 -3.05
CA GLU A 95 -19.67 -4.03 -3.58
C GLU A 95 -20.24 -4.86 -2.41
N ASP A 96 -21.17 -4.25 -1.65
CA ASP A 96 -22.23 -4.99 -0.93
C ASP A 96 -23.52 -4.15 -1.00
N GLU A 97 -23.99 -3.92 -2.22
CA GLU A 97 -25.39 -3.54 -2.48
C GLU A 97 -25.78 -4.14 -3.84
N THR A 98 -26.14 -5.43 -3.88
CA THR A 98 -27.32 -5.96 -4.61
C THR A 98 -27.63 -7.38 -4.14
#